data_AF-A0A450TMF0-F1
#
_entry.id   AF-A0A450TMF0-F1
#
_cell.length_a   1.000
_cell.length_b   1.000
_cell.length_c   1.000
_cell.angle_alpha   90.00
_cell.angle_beta   90.00
_cell.angle_gamma   90.00
#
_symmetry.space_group_name_H-M   'P 1'
#
loop_
_entity.id
_entity.type
_entity.pdbx_description
1 polymer ?
#
loop_
_entity_poly.entity_id
_entity_poly.type
_entity_poly.pdbx_seq_one_letter_code
_entity_poly.pdbx_strand_id
1 'polypeptide(L)'
;MNAVKLAECCAFFSGGTPEKSKSEYWKGEIPWFSPKDIKSFDLTSSQDRISEAAISESATRLIAPGTILVVGRMLVLRLPLLAGLFHLLSLAKIGAGEQQSPAHSDTNRSV
;
A
#
# COMPACT_ATOMS: atom_id res chain seq x y z
N MET A 1 -37.48 15.32 10.04
CA MET A 1 -36.89 14.08 9.48
C MET A 1 -36.56 13.18 10.67
N ASN A 2 -37.00 11.93 10.63
CA ASN A 2 -36.64 10.96 11.68
C ASN A 2 -35.27 10.37 11.34
N ALA A 3 -34.33 10.52 12.25
CA ALA A 3 -33.03 9.86 12.16
C ALA A 3 -33.14 8.46 12.78
N VAL A 4 -32.52 7.48 12.13
CA VAL A 4 -32.44 6.09 12.61
C VAL A 4 -30.97 5.66 12.59
N LYS A 5 -30.61 4.73 13.47
CA LYS A 5 -29.24 4.19 13.49
C LYS A 5 -29.07 3.26 12.30
N LEU A 6 -27.90 3.29 11.67
CA LEU A 6 -27.64 2.44 10.50
C LEU A 6 -27.73 0.94 10.84
N ALA A 7 -27.34 0.56 12.07
CA ALA A 7 -27.49 -0.80 12.59
C ALA A 7 -28.96 -1.29 12.70
N GLU A 8 -29.94 -0.39 12.66
CA GLU A 8 -31.37 -0.75 12.67
C GLU A 8 -31.93 -0.93 11.24
N CYS A 9 -31.18 -0.57 10.20
CA CYS A 9 -31.63 -0.60 8.81
C CYS A 9 -30.87 -1.56 7.92
N CYS A 10 -29.67 -2.00 8.32
CA CYS A 10 -28.89 -2.96 7.55
C CYS A 10 -27.99 -3.82 8.44
N ALA A 11 -27.59 -4.97 7.89
CA ALA A 11 -26.58 -5.83 8.48
C ALA A 11 -25.20 -5.49 7.92
N PHE A 12 -24.21 -5.47 8.80
CA PHE A 12 -22.83 -5.20 8.42
C PHE A 12 -22.02 -6.49 8.47
N PHE A 13 -21.20 -6.68 7.45
CA PHE A 13 -20.22 -7.75 7.40
C PHE A 13 -18.92 -7.20 6.85
N SER A 14 -17.80 -7.63 7.41
CA SER A 14 -16.50 -7.41 6.80
C SER A 14 -16.24 -8.49 5.76
N GLY A 15 -15.50 -8.13 4.71
CA GLY A 15 -14.81 -9.12 3.90
C GLY A 15 -13.53 -9.62 4.56
N GLY A 16 -12.76 -10.39 3.79
CA GLY A 16 -11.44 -10.86 4.13
C GLY A 16 -10.54 -10.82 2.92
N THR A 17 -9.23 -10.79 3.14
CA THR A 17 -8.24 -11.00 2.08
C THR A 17 -7.78 -12.46 2.19
N PRO A 18 -7.97 -13.29 1.14
CA PRO A 18 -7.38 -14.63 1.13
C PRO A 18 -5.86 -14.53 1.29
N GLU A 19 -5.24 -15.59 1.79
CA GLU A 19 -3.78 -15.62 1.92
C GLU A 19 -3.12 -15.46 0.54
N LYS A 20 -2.25 -14.46 0.40
CA LYS A 20 -1.62 -14.14 -0.90
C LYS A 20 -0.50 -15.09 -1.31
N SER A 21 0.08 -15.80 -0.35
CA SER A 21 1.08 -16.86 -0.55
C SER A 21 0.47 -18.10 -1.21
N LYS A 22 -0.81 -18.39 -0.96
CA LYS A 22 -1.55 -19.52 -1.51
C LYS A 22 -2.11 -19.20 -2.89
N SER A 23 -1.30 -19.46 -3.92
CA SER A 23 -1.64 -19.11 -5.31
C SER A 23 -2.96 -19.71 -5.81
N GLU A 24 -3.35 -20.88 -5.28
CA GLU A 24 -4.60 -21.58 -5.55
C GLU A 24 -5.84 -20.76 -5.18
N TYR A 25 -5.74 -19.86 -4.20
CA TYR A 25 -6.83 -18.96 -3.84
C TYR A 25 -7.08 -17.89 -4.89
N TRP A 26 -6.07 -17.55 -5.70
CA TRP A 26 -6.10 -16.47 -6.69
C TRP A 26 -6.18 -16.99 -8.14
N LYS A 27 -6.44 -18.28 -8.31
CA LYS A 27 -6.63 -18.96 -9.60
C LYS A 27 -8.08 -19.42 -9.72
N GLY A 28 -8.98 -18.46 -9.92
CA GLY A 28 -10.40 -18.75 -10.09
C GLY A 28 -11.14 -17.65 -10.84
N GLU A 29 -12.45 -17.78 -10.91
CA GLU A 29 -13.30 -16.92 -11.73
C GLU A 29 -14.24 -16.04 -10.92
N ILE A 30 -14.12 -16.01 -9.59
CA ILE A 30 -15.02 -15.24 -8.75
C ILE A 30 -14.41 -13.85 -8.52
N PRO A 31 -15.08 -12.75 -8.88
CA PRO A 31 -14.56 -11.41 -8.64
C PRO A 31 -14.30 -11.15 -7.15
N TRP A 32 -13.08 -10.73 -6.81
CA TRP A 32 -12.74 -10.25 -5.48
C TRP A 32 -12.49 -8.74 -5.50
N PHE A 33 -13.40 -7.98 -4.88
CA PHE A 33 -13.37 -6.52 -4.92
C PHE A 33 -12.46 -5.94 -3.85
N SER A 34 -11.53 -5.09 -4.29
CA SER A 34 -10.63 -4.31 -3.45
C SER A 34 -10.92 -2.80 -3.59
N PRO A 35 -10.33 -1.94 -2.74
CA PRO A 35 -10.43 -0.50 -2.91
C PRO A 35 -9.94 0.02 -4.27
N LYS A 36 -9.13 -0.76 -5.01
CA LYS A 36 -8.64 -0.38 -6.35
C LYS A 36 -9.71 -0.50 -7.43
N ASP A 37 -10.75 -1.30 -7.18
CA ASP A 37 -11.81 -1.60 -8.13
C ASP A 37 -12.96 -0.58 -8.06
N ILE A 38 -13.00 0.24 -7.01
CA ILE A 38 -14.06 1.21 -6.77
C ILE A 38 -13.80 2.47 -7.58
N LYS A 39 -14.23 2.40 -8.85
CA LYS A 39 -14.14 3.47 -9.85
C LYS A 39 -15.52 3.98 -10.29
N SER A 40 -16.59 3.26 -9.94
CA SER A 40 -18.00 3.54 -10.25
C SER A 40 -18.89 3.07 -9.10
N PHE A 41 -20.15 3.52 -9.08
CA PHE A 41 -21.15 3.06 -8.10
C PHE A 41 -21.60 1.61 -8.36
N ASP A 42 -21.73 1.24 -9.63
CA ASP A 42 -22.04 -0.14 -10.03
C ASP A 42 -20.75 -0.91 -10.30
N LEU A 43 -20.55 -1.99 -9.55
CA LEU A 43 -19.39 -2.86 -9.66
C LEU A 43 -19.79 -4.18 -10.31
N THR A 44 -19.28 -4.45 -11.50
CA THR A 44 -19.60 -5.68 -12.27
C THR A 44 -18.40 -6.60 -12.46
N SER A 45 -17.18 -6.09 -12.28
CA SER A 45 -15.93 -6.85 -12.42
C SER A 45 -14.84 -6.29 -11.53
N SER A 46 -13.91 -7.14 -11.10
CA SER A 46 -12.70 -6.77 -10.35
C SER A 46 -11.44 -7.15 -11.12
N GLN A 47 -10.33 -6.52 -10.75
CA GLN A 47 -9.00 -6.85 -11.27
C GLN A 47 -8.56 -8.25 -10.82
N ASP A 48 -8.75 -8.57 -9.53
CA ASP A 48 -8.34 -9.85 -8.96
C ASP A 48 -9.55 -10.81 -8.89
N ARG A 49 -9.30 -12.09 -9.14
CA ARG A 49 -10.31 -13.16 -9.05
C ARG A 49 -9.82 -14.26 -8.11
N ILE A 50 -10.77 -14.93 -7.46
CA ILE A 50 -10.49 -15.96 -6.47
C ILE A 50 -11.22 -17.27 -6.79
N SER A 51 -10.74 -18.36 -6.21
CA SER A 51 -11.37 -19.68 -6.30
C SER A 51 -12.39 -19.92 -5.20
N GLU A 52 -13.23 -20.95 -5.36
CA GLU A 52 -14.17 -21.40 -4.32
C GLU A 52 -13.45 -21.84 -3.03
N ALA A 53 -12.23 -22.39 -3.16
CA ALA A 53 -11.38 -22.73 -2.02
C ALA A 53 -11.04 -21.49 -1.19
N ALA A 54 -10.79 -20.34 -1.84
CA ALA A 54 -10.53 -19.09 -1.15
C ALA A 54 -11.72 -18.63 -0.29
N ILE A 55 -12.96 -18.93 -0.70
CA ILE A 55 -14.17 -18.57 0.05
C ILE A 55 -14.37 -19.53 1.22
N SER A 56 -14.24 -20.84 0.99
CA SER A 56 -14.46 -21.86 2.01
C SER A 56 -13.38 -21.93 3.08
N GLU A 57 -12.14 -21.56 2.75
CA GLU A 57 -10.98 -21.71 3.64
C GLU A 57 -10.43 -20.37 4.18
N SER A 58 -11.08 -19.24 3.92
CA SER A 58 -10.64 -17.93 4.42
C SER A 58 -11.78 -17.08 4.97
N ALA A 59 -11.45 -15.90 5.49
CA ALA A 59 -12.44 -14.92 5.93
C ALA A 59 -13.15 -14.19 4.77
N THR A 60 -12.87 -14.56 3.53
CA THR A 60 -13.49 -13.98 2.33
C THR A 60 -14.93 -14.45 2.22
N ARG A 61 -15.82 -13.54 1.80
CA ARG A 61 -17.25 -13.79 1.79
C ARG A 61 -17.85 -13.49 0.43
N LEU A 62 -18.70 -14.40 -0.04
CA LEU A 62 -19.58 -14.15 -1.18
C LEU A 62 -20.76 -13.29 -0.72
N ILE A 63 -21.06 -12.24 -1.48
CA ILE A 63 -22.16 -11.31 -1.21
C ILE A 63 -23.19 -11.36 -2.34
N ALA A 64 -24.46 -11.12 -2.01
CA ALA A 64 -25.52 -11.07 -3.00
C ALA A 64 -25.43 -9.78 -3.85
N PRO A 65 -25.86 -9.79 -5.12
CA PRO A 65 -26.04 -8.57 -5.91
C PRO A 65 -26.92 -7.54 -5.18
N GLY A 66 -26.62 -6.24 -5.37
CA GLY A 66 -27.32 -5.15 -4.68
C GLY A 66 -26.80 -4.85 -3.27
N THR A 67 -25.77 -5.56 -2.80
CA THR A 67 -25.08 -5.24 -1.55
C THR A 67 -24.22 -3.99 -1.71
N ILE A 68 -24.26 -3.09 -0.73
CA ILE A 68 -23.44 -1.87 -0.71
C ILE A 68 -22.04 -2.20 -0.16
N LEU A 69 -21.01 -1.91 -0.95
CA LEU A 69 -19.62 -1.99 -0.52
C LEU A 69 -19.14 -0.63 0.01
N VAL A 70 -18.61 -0.62 1.23
CA VAL A 70 -18.07 0.60 1.87
C VAL A 70 -16.58 0.43 2.12
N VAL A 71 -15.77 1.40 1.68
CA VAL A 71 -14.32 1.40 1.91
C VAL A 71 -13.98 2.10 3.21
N GLY A 72 -13.54 1.33 4.21
CA GLY A 72 -12.86 1.87 5.38
C GLY A 72 -11.37 2.01 5.10
N ARG A 73 -10.88 3.21 4.74
CA ARG A 73 -9.42 3.46 4.73
C ARG A 73 -8.96 3.70 6.17
N MET A 74 -8.06 2.88 6.69
CA MET A 74 -7.21 3.29 7.82
C MET A 74 -5.91 3.89 7.26
N LEU A 75 -5.64 5.16 7.60
CA LEU A 75 -4.35 5.78 7.37
C LEU A 75 -3.35 5.24 8.40
N VAL A 76 -2.46 4.33 8.01
CA VAL A 76 -1.21 4.12 8.77
C VAL A 76 -0.19 5.10 8.21
N LEU A 77 0.02 6.18 8.97
CA LEU A 77 0.97 7.23 8.65
C LEU A 77 2.39 6.62 8.50
N ARG A 78 2.97 6.73 7.31
CA ARG A 78 4.39 6.41 7.06
C ARG A 78 5.22 7.56 7.63
N LEU A 79 5.96 7.26 8.69
CA LEU A 79 6.83 8.12 9.48
C LEU A 79 7.57 9.22 8.66
N PRO A 80 7.43 10.52 8.97
CA PRO A 80 8.28 11.57 8.39
C PRO A 80 9.63 11.61 9.11
N LEU A 81 10.37 10.49 9.14
CA LEU A 81 11.72 10.45 9.73
C LEU A 81 12.84 10.62 8.68
N LEU A 82 12.49 10.51 7.40
CA LEU A 82 13.45 10.69 6.29
C LEU A 82 13.63 12.16 5.86
N ALA A 83 12.67 13.04 6.16
CA ALA A 83 12.79 14.46 5.82
C ALA A 83 13.85 15.19 6.67
N GLY A 84 14.02 14.79 7.94
CA GLY A 84 15.03 15.38 8.83
C GLY A 84 16.47 14.94 8.52
N LEU A 85 16.66 13.69 8.07
CA LEU A 85 17.99 13.14 7.79
C LEU A 85 18.64 13.76 6.55
N PHE A 86 17.84 14.13 5.54
CA PHE A 86 18.34 14.84 4.36
C PHE A 86 18.85 16.26 4.70
N HIS A 87 18.19 16.95 5.63
CA HIS A 87 18.62 18.27 6.07
C HIS A 87 19.94 18.20 6.86
N LEU A 88 20.10 17.19 7.73
CA LEU A 88 21.33 16.96 8.50
C LEU A 88 22.54 16.57 7.64
N LEU A 89 22.35 15.73 6.61
CA LEU A 89 23.42 15.36 5.68
C LEU A 89 23.83 16.53 4.76
N SER A 90 22.90 17.43 4.42
CA SER A 90 23.20 18.64 3.66
C SER A 90 24.06 19.62 4.47
N LEU A 91 23.85 19.73 5.78
CA LEU A 91 24.63 20.59 6.66
C LEU A 91 26.02 20.01 6.95
N ALA A 92 26.15 18.68 7.08
CA ALA A 92 27.44 18.03 7.31
C ALA A 92 28.45 18.23 6.17
N LYS A 93 27.97 18.41 4.93
CA LYS A 93 28.83 18.63 3.75
C LYS A 93 29.36 20.05 3.62
N ILE A 94 28.73 21.03 4.28
CA ILE A 94 29.15 22.44 4.26
C ILE A 94 30.22 22.72 5.34
N GLY A 95 30.36 21.86 6.34
CA GLY A 95 31.32 22.04 7.45
C GLY A 95 32.72 21.45 7.24
N ALA A 96 32.93 20.57 6.26
CA ALA A 96 34.23 19.96 5.99
C ALA A 96 34.94 20.74 4.86
N GLY A 97 35.60 21.84 5.23
CA GLY A 97 36.41 22.65 4.32
C GLY A 97 37.57 21.85 3.72
N GLU A 98 37.64 21.85 2.40
CA GLU A 98 38.74 21.30 1.60
C GLU A 98 39.95 22.26 1.71
N GLN A 99 40.94 21.91 2.54
CA GLN A 99 42.26 22.56 2.56
C GLN A 99 43.10 21.99 1.41
N GLN A 100 43.12 22.69 0.27
CA GLN A 100 44.07 22.41 -0.81
C GLN A 100 45.46 22.92 -0.38
N SER A 101 46.41 22.02 -0.15
CA SER A 101 47.84 22.34 -0.09
C SER A 101 48.59 21.41 -1.03
N PRO A 102 49.41 21.96 -1.94
CA PRO A 102 50.60 21.24 -2.35
C PRO A 102 51.83 22.14 -2.18
N ALA A 103 52.69 21.75 -1.24
CA ALA A 103 54.06 22.21 -1.19
C ALA A 103 54.99 21.14 -1.79
N HIS A 104 55.70 21.56 -2.83
CA HIS A 104 57.14 21.39 -3.06
C HIS A 104 57.72 20.14 -3.76
N SER A 105 58.43 20.48 -4.85
CA SER A 105 59.72 19.97 -5.40
C SER A 105 59.81 18.58 -6.04
N ASP A 106 60.08 18.65 -7.35
CA ASP A 106 61.27 18.13 -8.04
C ASP A 106 61.81 16.76 -7.62
N THR A 107 61.81 15.81 -8.57
CA THR A 107 63.06 15.39 -9.23
C THR A 107 62.82 14.32 -10.31
N ASN A 108 63.41 14.57 -11.48
CA ASN A 108 64.22 13.64 -12.27
C ASN A 108 63.57 12.40 -12.91
N ARG A 109 63.49 12.40 -14.25
CA ARG A 109 63.81 11.21 -15.04
C ARG A 109 64.46 11.59 -16.37
N SER A 110 65.77 11.35 -16.41
CA SER A 110 66.56 11.08 -17.61
C SER A 110 66.13 9.72 -18.17
N VAL A 111 65.71 9.65 -19.44
CA VAL A 111 66.37 8.98 -20.60
C VAL A 111 65.69 9.47 -21.88
#